data_AF-A0A6P6CQ60-F1
#
_entry.id   AF-A0A6P6CQ60-F1
#
_cell.length_a   1.000
_cell.length_b   1.000
_cell.length_c   1.000
_cell.angle_alpha   90.00
_cell.angle_beta   90.00
_cell.angle_gamma   90.00
#
_symmetry.space_group_name_H-M   'P 1'
#
loop_
_entity.id
_entity.type
_entity.pdbx_description
1 polymer ?
#
loop_
_entity_poly.entity_id
_entity_poly.type
_entity_poly.pdbx_seq_one_letter_code
_entity_poly.pdbx_strand_id
1 'polypeptide(L)'
;MSASENASGEQVETMASRRLLLVGEGNFSFAAALSETLDASTSLTATCLQRRADLAQDPVAQKNLQRLRERGTRIHFGVDCTQLADAFDLHDREFDRICFNFPHCGRKTGVARNRELLAKFFQSCADVLTDEGEVHVALCRGQGGTPADNPTREWHNSWQVVAMAAQGGFILSDVHPFSCEAMPGYKCTGYRSQDKSFHVEGALNHIFTRSLPFEGSQPRTFRIRLGDQWFSFPEPEALAGKLNRGFLEASSCHPIKTINEKLIAELGKAFPLIRLKCSFPLLPQGGTNVLTSWNCDILSDAFWIKLLEDNSNSESLTGGTIQEMEDFLVSLSEFSLPKNLERNGKEEAHEGIYGQAKVCLRPSLLVHAQAVIERPDFLPGSLHILSGPVFRKCLVLPFTMPVFHETLFILGFNQNLKDGCLQSLLDQLKGILDSLLTKTFLEGSKLSSSVEYVFQPNGKDYMINVKSHNFGPDCAKDLTIGSVTSTTSIIHKNQCFVFVCMNLDLLAMLVWGISDWRILWTFDNRFLKNFVPGKIEPFKSYCIYPPCYVHDISFWLDEKKGFDELEFHTVARAVSQDTVISIQSLSRFQHPKTKQVSLCYRLTYQTCDKALTQQQVASMQFQFRKEIQQRLHVTPR
;
A
#
# COMPACT_ATOMS: atom_id res chain seq x y z
N MET A 1 -27.23 -47.44 -37.00
CA MET A 1 -26.34 -46.48 -37.69
C MET A 1 -26.99 -45.12 -37.67
N SER A 2 -26.57 -44.26 -36.74
CA SER A 2 -26.72 -42.81 -36.78
C SER A 2 -26.11 -42.28 -35.47
N ALA A 3 -24.82 -41.97 -35.51
CA ALA A 3 -24.14 -41.23 -34.45
C ALA A 3 -24.45 -39.74 -34.63
N SER A 4 -24.97 -39.11 -33.58
CA SER A 4 -25.13 -37.67 -33.49
C SER A 4 -23.82 -37.06 -33.00
N GLU A 5 -23.10 -36.39 -33.89
CA GLU A 5 -21.95 -35.55 -33.55
C GLU A 5 -22.45 -34.23 -32.94
N ASN A 6 -22.16 -34.02 -31.66
CA ASN A 6 -22.27 -32.71 -31.01
C ASN A 6 -21.05 -31.87 -31.42
N ALA A 7 -21.28 -30.87 -32.27
CA ALA A 7 -20.34 -29.80 -32.54
C ALA A 7 -20.25 -28.88 -31.31
N SER A 8 -19.14 -28.94 -30.57
CA SER A 8 -18.74 -27.92 -29.61
C SER A 8 -18.20 -26.72 -30.38
N GLY A 9 -18.98 -25.64 -30.46
CA GLY A 9 -18.52 -24.37 -30.99
C GLY A 9 -17.47 -23.77 -30.06
N GLU A 10 -16.21 -23.75 -30.52
CA GLU A 10 -15.18 -22.86 -29.98
C GLU A 10 -15.61 -21.42 -30.31
N GLN A 11 -16.04 -20.68 -29.28
CA GLN A 11 -16.15 -19.23 -29.35
C GLN A 11 -14.73 -18.68 -29.50
N VAL A 12 -14.36 -18.33 -30.72
CA VAL A 12 -13.19 -17.48 -31.00
C VAL A 12 -13.48 -16.13 -30.35
N GLU A 13 -12.87 -15.87 -29.20
CA GLU A 13 -12.76 -14.53 -28.63
C GLU A 13 -12.14 -13.63 -29.71
N THR A 14 -12.95 -12.76 -30.31
CA THR A 14 -12.47 -11.71 -31.18
C THR A 14 -11.60 -10.79 -30.34
N MET A 15 -10.28 -10.93 -30.40
CA MET A 15 -9.35 -10.01 -29.76
C MET A 15 -9.66 -8.59 -30.26
N ALA A 16 -10.09 -7.72 -29.36
CA ALA A 16 -10.33 -6.32 -29.68
C ALA A 16 -9.04 -5.69 -30.21
N SER A 17 -9.16 -4.87 -31.27
CA SER A 17 -8.01 -4.19 -31.85
C SER A 17 -7.47 -3.15 -30.86
N ARG A 18 -6.16 -3.20 -30.59
CA ARG A 18 -5.50 -2.22 -29.73
C ARG A 18 -5.52 -0.84 -30.37
N ARG A 19 -5.81 0.21 -29.60
CA ARG A 19 -5.96 1.58 -30.10
C ARG A 19 -4.81 2.46 -29.62
N LEU A 20 -4.04 2.97 -30.58
CA LEU A 20 -2.88 3.83 -30.32
C LEU A 20 -3.14 5.26 -30.81
N LEU A 21 -2.94 6.22 -29.91
CA LEU A 21 -3.01 7.65 -30.20
C LEU A 21 -1.61 8.29 -30.13
N LEU A 22 -1.20 8.96 -31.20
CA LEU A 22 -0.01 9.82 -31.22
C LEU A 22 -0.44 11.27 -31.17
N VAL A 23 0.12 12.03 -30.23
CA VAL A 23 -0.19 13.45 -30.05
C VAL A 23 1.02 14.35 -30.32
N GLY A 24 0.74 15.50 -30.92
CA GLY A 24 1.76 16.52 -31.19
C GLY A 24 2.75 16.12 -32.29
N GLU A 25 2.31 15.32 -33.27
CA GLU A 25 3.14 15.03 -34.44
C GLU A 25 3.48 16.35 -35.16
N GLY A 26 4.75 16.53 -35.51
CA GLY A 26 5.20 17.65 -36.34
C GLY A 26 5.03 17.31 -37.82
N ASN A 27 6.01 16.59 -38.37
CA ASN A 27 6.05 16.16 -39.77
C ASN A 27 5.53 14.72 -39.99
N PHE A 28 4.83 14.13 -39.01
CA PHE A 28 4.30 12.77 -39.04
C PHE A 28 5.32 11.64 -39.27
N SER A 29 6.62 11.91 -39.13
CA SER A 29 7.66 10.91 -39.39
C SER A 29 7.67 9.78 -38.37
N PHE A 30 7.31 10.05 -37.11
CA PHE A 30 7.23 9.03 -36.08
C PHE A 30 6.05 8.09 -36.36
N ALA A 31 4.86 8.66 -36.60
CA ALA A 31 3.68 7.91 -36.98
C ALA A 31 3.93 7.03 -38.21
N ALA A 32 4.57 7.59 -39.25
CA ALA A 32 4.87 6.85 -40.47
C ALA A 32 5.83 5.68 -40.21
N ALA A 33 6.91 5.90 -39.46
CA ALA A 33 7.84 4.84 -39.09
C ALA A 33 7.15 3.75 -38.24
N LEU A 34 6.31 4.14 -37.28
CA LEU A 34 5.61 3.21 -36.40
C LEU A 34 4.60 2.36 -37.16
N SER A 35 3.86 2.95 -38.10
CA SER A 35 2.90 2.23 -38.95
C SER A 35 3.51 1.09 -39.78
N GLU A 36 4.85 1.06 -39.94
CA GLU A 36 5.56 -0.02 -40.63
C GLU A 36 5.83 -1.24 -39.76
N THR A 37 5.89 -1.05 -38.44
CA THR A 37 6.22 -2.09 -37.46
C THR A 37 5.01 -2.56 -36.66
N LEU A 38 3.89 -1.83 -36.72
CA LEU A 38 2.65 -2.23 -36.07
C LEU A 38 2.05 -3.48 -36.71
N ASP A 39 1.51 -4.33 -35.85
CA ASP A 39 0.77 -5.52 -36.22
C ASP A 39 -0.63 -5.17 -36.74
N ALA A 40 -1.24 -6.06 -37.52
CA ALA A 40 -2.55 -5.83 -38.12
C ALA A 40 -3.69 -5.68 -37.10
N SER A 41 -3.48 -6.05 -35.83
CA SER A 41 -4.47 -5.91 -34.76
C SER A 41 -4.39 -4.57 -34.03
N THR A 42 -3.47 -3.67 -34.41
CA THR A 42 -3.34 -2.33 -33.82
C THR A 42 -3.85 -1.25 -34.76
N SER A 43 -4.80 -0.43 -34.29
CA SER A 43 -5.28 0.76 -34.99
C SER A 43 -4.51 2.00 -34.54
N LEU A 44 -3.98 2.74 -35.52
CA LEU A 44 -3.19 3.95 -35.29
C LEU A 44 -4.00 5.21 -35.59
N THR A 45 -3.97 6.16 -34.66
CA THR A 45 -4.48 7.52 -34.82
C THR A 45 -3.34 8.51 -34.58
N ALA A 46 -3.03 9.35 -35.57
CA ALA A 46 -1.97 10.35 -35.48
C ALA A 46 -2.55 11.78 -35.51
N THR A 47 -2.10 12.63 -34.59
CA THR A 47 -2.67 13.97 -34.41
C THR A 47 -1.61 15.05 -34.32
N CYS A 48 -1.92 16.24 -34.85
CA CYS A 48 -1.08 17.43 -34.74
C CYS A 48 -1.90 18.68 -34.40
N LEU A 49 -1.26 19.67 -33.77
CA LEU A 49 -1.89 20.95 -33.45
C LEU A 49 -2.07 21.85 -34.69
N GLN A 50 -1.18 21.71 -35.68
CA GLN A 50 -1.21 22.49 -36.91
C GLN A 50 -2.44 22.13 -37.75
N ARG A 51 -2.95 23.10 -38.53
CA ARG A 51 -4.02 22.82 -39.50
C ARG A 51 -3.43 22.22 -40.76
N ARG A 52 -4.24 21.49 -41.51
CA ARG A 52 -3.83 20.86 -42.79
C ARG A 52 -3.17 21.84 -43.77
N ALA A 53 -3.65 23.08 -43.82
CA ALA A 53 -3.09 24.13 -44.69
C ALA A 53 -1.65 24.51 -44.32
N ASP A 54 -1.31 24.49 -43.02
CA ASP A 54 0.00 24.89 -42.52
C ASP A 54 1.09 23.85 -42.91
N LEU A 55 0.70 22.57 -43.04
CA LEU A 55 1.58 21.46 -43.43
C LEU A 55 1.64 21.25 -44.96
N ALA A 56 0.83 21.96 -45.75
CA ALA A 56 0.82 21.81 -47.21
C ALA A 56 2.15 22.19 -47.85
N GLN A 57 2.93 23.06 -47.18
CA GLN A 57 4.22 23.56 -47.66
C GLN A 57 5.42 22.72 -47.20
N ASP A 58 5.21 21.71 -46.35
CA ASP A 58 6.26 20.81 -45.88
C ASP A 58 6.28 19.51 -46.73
N PRO A 59 7.24 19.32 -47.65
CA PRO A 59 7.29 18.15 -48.52
C PRO A 59 7.56 16.85 -47.73
N VAL A 60 8.25 16.92 -46.59
CA VAL A 60 8.50 15.75 -45.74
C VAL A 60 7.20 15.32 -45.06
N ALA A 61 6.43 16.27 -44.52
CA ALA A 61 5.13 16.00 -43.95
C ALA A 61 4.17 15.40 -44.98
N GLN A 62 4.09 15.95 -46.20
CA GLN A 62 3.22 15.41 -47.25
C GLN A 62 3.55 13.96 -47.60
N LYS A 63 4.84 13.62 -47.72
CA LYS A 63 5.28 12.24 -47.99
C LYS A 63 4.86 11.28 -46.87
N ASN A 64 5.01 11.69 -45.61
CA ASN A 64 4.62 10.85 -44.47
C ASN A 64 3.10 10.71 -44.37
N LEU A 65 2.34 11.78 -44.59
CA LEU A 65 0.88 11.74 -44.63
C LEU A 65 0.35 10.80 -45.72
N GLN A 66 1.00 10.75 -46.89
CA GLN A 66 0.64 9.79 -47.94
C GLN A 66 0.85 8.34 -47.46
N ARG A 67 2.04 8.02 -46.91
CA ARG A 67 2.35 6.68 -46.37
C ARG A 67 1.34 6.22 -45.33
N LEU A 68 0.93 7.14 -44.44
CA LEU A 68 -0.06 6.86 -43.40
C LEU A 68 -1.45 6.57 -43.97
N ARG A 69 -1.88 7.31 -44.99
CA ARG A 69 -3.17 7.08 -45.67
C ARG A 69 -3.22 5.75 -46.40
N GLU A 70 -2.13 5.38 -47.09
CA GLU A 70 -1.99 4.09 -47.78
C GLU A 70 -2.11 2.91 -46.81
N ARG A 71 -1.75 3.10 -45.53
CA ARG A 71 -1.88 2.11 -44.45
C ARG A 71 -3.18 2.23 -43.64
N GLY A 72 -4.11 3.09 -44.04
CA GLY A 72 -5.39 3.28 -43.34
C GLY A 72 -5.29 3.90 -41.96
N THR A 73 -4.19 4.60 -41.64
CA THR A 73 -4.04 5.34 -40.37
C THR A 73 -5.02 6.51 -40.31
N ARG A 74 -5.67 6.72 -39.15
CA ARG A 74 -6.54 7.88 -38.90
C ARG A 74 -5.69 9.12 -38.62
N ILE A 75 -5.97 10.23 -39.29
CA ILE A 75 -5.18 11.47 -39.17
C ILE A 75 -6.09 12.63 -38.81
N HIS A 76 -5.81 13.30 -37.70
CA HIS A 76 -6.56 14.48 -37.24
C HIS A 76 -5.64 15.71 -37.15
N PHE A 77 -6.11 16.85 -37.65
CA PHE A 77 -5.40 18.12 -37.63
C PHE A 77 -6.09 19.09 -36.68
N GLY A 78 -5.35 20.04 -36.11
CA GLY A 78 -5.92 21.03 -35.18
C GLY A 78 -6.27 20.46 -33.80
N VAL A 79 -5.69 19.32 -33.42
CA VAL A 79 -5.97 18.67 -32.13
C VAL A 79 -5.09 19.29 -31.05
N ASP A 80 -5.73 19.90 -30.06
CA ASP A 80 -5.09 20.36 -28.82
C ASP A 80 -5.00 19.19 -27.84
N CYS A 81 -3.78 18.76 -27.51
CA CYS A 81 -3.57 17.64 -26.59
C CYS A 81 -3.97 17.95 -25.14
N THR A 82 -4.31 19.19 -24.82
CA THR A 82 -4.89 19.57 -23.53
C THR A 82 -6.42 19.42 -23.49
N GLN A 83 -7.05 19.06 -24.62
CA GLN A 83 -8.50 18.95 -24.81
C GLN A 83 -8.84 17.78 -25.77
N LEU A 84 -8.23 16.60 -25.54
CA LEU A 84 -8.40 15.40 -26.37
C LEU A 84 -9.85 14.92 -26.45
N ALA A 85 -10.64 15.07 -25.40
CA ALA A 85 -12.05 14.70 -25.41
C ALA A 85 -12.82 15.42 -26.55
N ASP A 86 -12.49 16.67 -26.85
CA ASP A 86 -13.16 17.45 -27.89
C ASP A 86 -12.80 16.99 -29.31
N ALA A 87 -11.70 16.24 -29.45
CA ALA A 87 -11.21 15.75 -30.74
C ALA A 87 -11.82 14.40 -31.16
N PHE A 88 -12.46 13.68 -30.24
CA PHE A 88 -12.97 12.33 -30.47
C PHE A 88 -14.40 12.16 -29.94
N ASP A 89 -15.24 11.48 -30.72
CA ASP A 89 -16.56 11.06 -30.28
C ASP A 89 -16.45 10.06 -29.12
N LEU A 90 -17.48 9.96 -28.27
CA LEU A 90 -17.45 9.14 -27.05
C LEU A 90 -17.01 7.69 -27.31
N HIS A 91 -17.47 7.08 -28.41
CA HIS A 91 -17.15 5.70 -28.79
C HIS A 91 -15.69 5.53 -29.26
N ASP A 92 -15.00 6.64 -29.53
CA ASP A 92 -13.63 6.67 -30.00
C ASP A 92 -12.59 7.00 -28.90
N ARG A 93 -13.02 7.21 -27.65
CA ARG A 93 -12.22 7.64 -26.50
C ARG A 93 -11.61 6.49 -25.67
N GLU A 94 -11.41 5.33 -26.26
CA GLU A 94 -10.87 4.15 -25.56
C GLU A 94 -9.48 3.78 -26.11
N PHE A 95 -8.49 4.64 -25.90
CA PHE A 95 -7.12 4.36 -26.33
C PHE A 95 -6.39 3.50 -25.30
N ASP A 96 -5.75 2.42 -25.75
CA ASP A 96 -4.87 1.58 -24.92
C ASP A 96 -3.51 2.23 -24.70
N ARG A 97 -3.10 3.09 -25.64
CA ARG A 97 -1.83 3.81 -25.54
C ARG A 97 -1.92 5.21 -26.13
N ILE A 98 -1.39 6.18 -25.41
CA ILE A 98 -1.24 7.56 -25.86
C ILE A 98 0.25 7.93 -25.81
N CYS A 99 0.84 8.39 -26.91
CA CYS A 99 2.25 8.80 -26.95
C CYS A 99 2.40 10.29 -27.24
N PHE A 100 3.17 11.00 -26.41
CA PHE A 100 3.58 12.38 -26.63
C PHE A 100 5.11 12.50 -26.61
N ASN A 101 5.71 12.56 -27.81
CA ASN A 101 7.15 12.62 -27.95
C ASN A 101 7.67 14.07 -27.98
N PHE A 102 8.63 14.39 -27.11
CA PHE A 102 9.30 15.69 -27.03
C PHE A 102 8.31 16.89 -26.98
N PRO A 103 7.37 16.88 -26.01
CA PRO A 103 6.35 17.92 -25.89
C PRO A 103 6.95 19.31 -25.76
N HIS A 104 6.36 20.30 -26.42
CA HIS A 104 6.83 21.69 -26.36
C HIS A 104 5.70 22.70 -26.63
N CYS A 105 5.75 23.86 -25.98
CA CYS A 105 4.76 24.94 -26.12
C CYS A 105 5.05 25.90 -27.30
N GLY A 106 6.01 25.55 -28.17
CA GLY A 106 6.53 26.43 -29.22
C GLY A 106 7.46 27.55 -28.70
N ARG A 107 8.42 27.99 -29.53
CA ARG A 107 9.47 28.98 -29.19
C ARG A 107 10.27 28.63 -27.92
N LYS A 108 11.01 29.59 -27.35
CA LYS A 108 11.72 29.43 -26.06
C LYS A 108 10.75 29.75 -24.92
N THR A 109 10.14 28.72 -24.34
CA THR A 109 9.26 28.84 -23.18
C THR A 109 9.97 28.42 -21.89
N GLY A 110 9.55 29.04 -20.77
CA GLY A 110 10.05 28.69 -19.45
C GLY A 110 9.53 27.34 -18.97
N VAL A 111 10.25 26.73 -18.04
CA VAL A 111 9.92 25.41 -17.44
C VAL A 111 8.48 25.37 -16.90
N ALA A 112 7.98 26.47 -16.34
CA ALA A 112 6.61 26.58 -15.83
C ALA A 112 5.53 26.29 -16.89
N ARG A 113 5.70 26.78 -18.13
CA ARG A 113 4.74 26.51 -19.22
C ARG A 113 4.79 25.05 -19.68
N ASN A 114 5.97 24.44 -19.71
CA ASN A 114 6.10 23.04 -20.09
C ASN A 114 5.48 22.11 -19.03
N ARG A 115 5.59 22.49 -17.75
CA ARG A 115 4.87 21.84 -16.64
C ARG A 115 3.36 21.95 -16.81
N GLU A 116 2.86 23.16 -17.10
CA GLU A 116 1.44 23.38 -17.34
C GLU A 116 0.90 22.56 -18.52
N LEU A 117 1.65 22.51 -19.64
CA LEU A 117 1.31 21.67 -20.79
C LEU A 117 1.20 20.20 -20.40
N LEU A 118 2.19 19.67 -19.67
CA LEU A 118 2.15 18.27 -19.23
C LEU A 118 0.98 18.00 -18.28
N ALA A 119 0.75 18.88 -17.29
CA ALA A 119 -0.35 18.70 -16.35
C ALA A 119 -1.71 18.64 -17.05
N LYS A 120 -1.97 19.59 -17.96
CA LYS A 120 -3.20 19.62 -18.75
C LYS A 120 -3.31 18.45 -19.74
N PHE A 121 -2.20 18.04 -20.35
CA PHE A 121 -2.15 16.85 -21.20
C PHE A 121 -2.54 15.58 -20.43
N PHE A 122 -1.95 15.33 -19.26
CA PHE A 122 -2.30 14.16 -18.45
C PHE A 122 -3.74 14.20 -17.96
N GLN A 123 -4.25 15.37 -17.56
CA GLN A 123 -5.68 15.54 -17.25
C GLN A 123 -6.55 15.15 -18.44
N SER A 124 -6.20 15.61 -19.63
CA SER A 124 -6.94 15.28 -20.85
C SER A 124 -6.85 13.82 -21.27
N CYS A 125 -5.71 13.15 -21.01
CA CYS A 125 -5.58 11.71 -21.24
C CYS A 125 -6.57 10.90 -20.42
N ALA A 126 -6.91 11.36 -19.20
CA ALA A 126 -7.83 10.65 -18.32
C ALA A 126 -9.24 10.51 -18.91
N ASP A 127 -9.61 11.33 -19.90
CA ASP A 127 -10.94 11.29 -20.54
C ASP A 127 -10.98 10.36 -21.77
N VAL A 128 -9.82 9.93 -22.29
CA VAL A 128 -9.72 9.18 -23.56
C VAL A 128 -8.87 7.91 -23.50
N LEU A 129 -8.34 7.57 -22.33
CA LEU A 129 -7.54 6.37 -22.10
C LEU A 129 -8.41 5.27 -21.49
N THR A 130 -8.18 4.01 -21.86
CA THR A 130 -8.80 2.86 -21.17
C THR A 130 -8.31 2.75 -19.71
N ASP A 131 -8.99 1.93 -18.90
CA ASP A 131 -8.63 1.74 -17.49
C ASP A 131 -7.23 1.13 -17.30
N GLU A 132 -6.86 0.19 -18.18
CA GLU A 132 -5.54 -0.48 -18.20
C GLU A 132 -4.58 0.14 -19.23
N GLY A 133 -4.92 1.31 -19.79
CA GLY A 133 -4.14 1.97 -20.82
C GLY A 133 -2.87 2.66 -20.29
N GLU A 134 -1.96 2.97 -21.22
CA GLU A 134 -0.65 3.56 -20.94
C GLU A 134 -0.47 4.93 -21.60
N VAL A 135 0.09 5.90 -20.88
CA VAL A 135 0.55 7.17 -21.45
C VAL A 135 2.07 7.18 -21.50
N HIS A 136 2.63 7.37 -22.68
CA HIS A 136 4.07 7.39 -22.93
C HIS A 136 4.52 8.82 -23.22
N VAL A 137 5.50 9.31 -22.48
CA VAL A 137 6.08 10.65 -22.70
C VAL A 137 7.59 10.54 -22.86
N ALA A 138 8.08 10.88 -24.05
CA ALA A 138 9.51 10.96 -24.31
C ALA A 138 10.04 12.36 -24.01
N LEU A 139 11.07 12.43 -23.17
CA LEU A 139 11.70 13.68 -22.74
C LEU A 139 13.21 13.65 -23.00
N CYS A 140 13.80 14.80 -23.34
CA CYS A 140 15.25 14.90 -23.49
C CYS A 140 15.95 14.69 -22.13
N ARG A 141 17.22 14.30 -22.20
CA ARG A 141 18.13 14.10 -21.07
C ARG A 141 17.95 15.13 -19.93
N GLY A 142 17.55 14.66 -18.75
CA GLY A 142 17.42 15.47 -17.54
C GLY A 142 16.11 16.26 -17.43
N GLN A 143 15.24 16.25 -18.44
CA GLN A 143 14.00 17.03 -18.39
C GLN A 143 12.96 16.40 -17.47
N GLY A 144 12.90 15.06 -17.35
CA GLY A 144 11.89 14.38 -16.52
C GLY A 144 11.97 14.79 -15.05
N GLY A 145 13.18 14.91 -14.53
CA GLY A 145 13.45 15.15 -13.11
C GLY A 145 13.30 13.89 -12.26
N THR A 146 13.45 12.71 -12.86
CA THR A 146 13.40 11.43 -12.17
C THR A 146 14.81 10.94 -11.83
N PRO A 147 14.97 10.03 -10.85
CA PRO A 147 16.26 9.38 -10.61
C PRO A 147 16.84 8.60 -11.79
N ALA A 148 16.02 8.26 -12.80
CA ALA A 148 16.50 7.65 -14.05
C ALA A 148 17.22 8.64 -14.98
N ASP A 149 17.02 9.95 -14.79
CA ASP A 149 17.71 10.97 -15.57
C ASP A 149 19.20 11.04 -15.20
N ASN A 150 20.07 11.08 -16.21
CA ASN A 150 21.50 11.32 -16.04
C ASN A 150 21.95 12.48 -16.95
N PRO A 151 22.35 13.66 -16.43
CA PRO A 151 22.38 14.01 -15.02
C PRO A 151 20.97 14.26 -14.49
N THR A 152 20.76 13.93 -13.23
CA THR A 152 19.54 14.29 -12.52
C THR A 152 19.57 15.79 -12.24
N ARG A 153 18.61 16.54 -12.77
CA ARG A 153 18.50 17.99 -12.54
C ARG A 153 17.88 18.28 -11.18
N GLU A 154 18.19 19.46 -10.63
CA GLU A 154 17.47 19.98 -9.45
C GLU A 154 15.96 20.02 -9.71
N TRP A 155 15.18 19.65 -8.69
CA TRP A 155 13.73 19.49 -8.80
C TRP A 155 13.01 20.72 -9.37
N HIS A 156 13.39 21.93 -8.93
CA HIS A 156 12.78 23.17 -9.42
C HIS A 156 13.21 23.56 -10.84
N ASN A 157 14.23 22.92 -11.40
CA ASN A 157 14.76 23.16 -12.74
C ASN A 157 14.37 22.05 -13.75
N SER A 158 13.71 20.98 -13.31
CA SER A 158 13.19 19.90 -14.16
C SER A 158 11.72 20.13 -14.56
N TRP A 159 11.16 19.27 -15.42
CA TRP A 159 9.76 19.34 -15.81
C TRP A 159 8.84 18.60 -14.83
N GLN A 160 9.40 17.95 -13.80
CA GLN A 160 8.65 17.29 -12.72
C GLN A 160 7.57 16.36 -13.28
N VAL A 161 7.92 15.55 -14.28
CA VAL A 161 6.94 14.84 -15.13
C VAL A 161 5.98 13.97 -14.29
N VAL A 162 6.48 13.33 -13.24
CA VAL A 162 5.66 12.51 -12.33
C VAL A 162 4.67 13.36 -11.53
N ALA A 163 5.07 14.53 -11.04
CA ALA A 163 4.18 15.44 -10.32
C ALA A 163 3.12 16.07 -11.24
N MET A 164 3.45 16.27 -12.52
CA MET A 164 2.48 16.75 -13.52
C MET A 164 1.51 15.64 -13.91
N ALA A 165 1.99 14.42 -14.10
CA ALA A 165 1.17 13.23 -14.33
C ALA A 165 0.19 12.96 -13.19
N ALA A 166 0.62 13.19 -11.95
CA ALA A 166 -0.23 13.00 -10.78
C ALA A 166 -1.49 13.88 -10.81
N GLN A 167 -1.45 15.06 -11.47
CA GLN A 167 -2.63 15.93 -11.61
C GLN A 167 -3.71 15.35 -12.53
N GLY A 168 -3.36 14.39 -13.38
CA GLY A 168 -4.30 13.60 -14.19
C GLY A 168 -4.62 12.22 -13.59
N GLY A 169 -4.18 11.93 -12.36
CA GLY A 169 -4.41 10.62 -11.72
C GLY A 169 -3.48 9.51 -12.22
N PHE A 170 -2.28 9.86 -12.71
CA PHE A 170 -1.32 8.91 -13.24
C PHE A 170 -0.10 8.72 -12.33
N ILE A 171 0.38 7.48 -12.26
CA ILE A 171 1.66 7.11 -11.64
C ILE A 171 2.66 6.67 -12.71
N LEU A 172 3.94 6.87 -12.45
CA LEU A 172 5.00 6.39 -13.32
C LEU A 172 5.21 4.89 -13.07
N SER A 173 5.01 4.06 -14.08
CA SER A 173 5.13 2.60 -13.96
C SER A 173 6.41 2.04 -14.53
N ASP A 174 6.98 2.69 -15.55
CA ASP A 174 8.26 2.28 -16.09
C ASP A 174 9.00 3.43 -16.79
N VAL A 175 10.31 3.28 -16.94
CA VAL A 175 11.17 4.23 -17.67
C VAL A 175 12.21 3.47 -18.48
N HIS A 176 12.29 3.78 -19.78
CA HIS A 176 13.22 3.13 -20.69
C HIS A 176 14.00 4.17 -21.51
N PRO A 177 15.22 3.85 -21.97
CA PRO A 177 15.91 4.67 -22.96
C PRO A 177 15.05 4.86 -24.21
N PHE A 178 14.94 6.10 -24.69
CA PHE A 178 14.27 6.39 -25.95
C PHE A 178 15.24 6.13 -27.11
N SER A 179 14.97 5.11 -27.93
CA SER A 179 15.82 4.77 -29.08
C SER A 179 15.21 5.27 -30.39
N CYS A 180 15.88 6.21 -31.05
CA CYS A 180 15.54 6.60 -32.42
C CYS A 180 15.96 5.52 -33.43
N GLU A 181 16.97 4.72 -33.11
CA GLU A 181 17.49 3.65 -33.98
C GLU A 181 16.48 2.52 -34.17
N ALA A 182 15.63 2.29 -33.17
CA ALA A 182 14.53 1.34 -33.26
C ALA A 182 13.43 1.77 -34.27
N MET A 183 13.47 3.02 -34.75
CA MET A 183 12.45 3.60 -35.63
C MET A 183 13.07 4.19 -36.90
N PRO A 184 13.48 3.34 -37.87
CA PRO A 184 14.05 3.81 -39.13
C PRO A 184 13.13 4.82 -39.84
N GLY A 185 13.67 5.99 -40.17
CA GLY A 185 12.92 7.06 -40.85
C GLY A 185 12.25 8.09 -39.93
N TYR A 186 12.28 7.91 -38.61
CA TYR A 186 11.84 8.94 -37.67
C TYR A 186 12.79 10.15 -37.70
N LYS A 187 12.23 11.34 -37.91
CA LYS A 187 12.96 12.62 -37.87
C LYS A 187 12.33 13.54 -36.82
N CYS A 188 12.91 13.53 -35.63
CA CYS A 188 12.54 14.45 -34.56
C CYS A 188 12.77 15.90 -35.02
N THR A 189 11.71 16.72 -35.03
CA THR A 189 11.71 18.10 -35.53
C THR A 189 10.82 18.97 -34.63
N GLY A 190 10.95 20.30 -34.72
CA GLY A 190 10.13 21.25 -33.94
C GLY A 190 10.88 21.97 -32.82
N TYR A 191 12.20 21.78 -32.69
CA TYR A 191 12.97 22.51 -31.68
C TYR A 191 12.85 24.03 -31.89
N ARG A 192 12.28 24.72 -30.88
CA ARG A 192 11.93 26.16 -30.94
C ARG A 192 11.00 26.52 -32.11
N SER A 193 10.13 25.59 -32.53
CA SER A 193 9.24 25.76 -33.68
C SER A 193 10.00 25.97 -34.99
N GLN A 194 11.18 25.36 -35.12
CA GLN A 194 12.00 25.34 -36.33
C GLN A 194 12.09 23.91 -36.86
N ASP A 195 12.46 23.76 -38.14
CA ASP A 195 12.87 22.48 -38.71
C ASP A 195 14.27 22.09 -38.20
N LYS A 196 14.35 21.86 -36.89
CA LYS A 196 15.53 21.47 -36.13
C LYS A 196 15.16 20.36 -35.17
N SER A 197 16.07 19.42 -35.02
CA SER A 197 15.92 18.30 -34.10
C SER A 197 16.13 18.70 -32.65
N PHE A 198 15.45 17.98 -31.76
CA PHE A 198 15.76 17.98 -30.35
C PHE A 198 17.04 17.18 -30.08
N HIS A 199 17.70 17.44 -28.95
CA HIS A 199 18.78 16.59 -28.47
C HIS A 199 18.19 15.31 -27.88
N VAL A 200 18.12 14.26 -28.69
CA VAL A 200 17.51 12.96 -28.36
C VAL A 200 18.49 11.99 -27.69
N GLU A 201 19.79 12.28 -27.74
CA GLU A 201 20.81 11.45 -27.08
C GLU A 201 20.58 11.46 -25.56
N GLY A 202 20.47 10.27 -24.96
CA GLY A 202 20.16 10.10 -23.54
C GLY A 202 18.72 10.51 -23.17
N ALA A 203 17.81 10.61 -24.15
CA ALA A 203 16.39 10.79 -23.89
C ALA A 203 15.76 9.54 -23.25
N LEU A 204 14.69 9.75 -22.48
CA LEU A 204 13.97 8.71 -21.76
C LEU A 204 12.50 8.71 -22.16
N ASN A 205 11.94 7.52 -22.31
CA ASN A 205 10.51 7.28 -22.46
C ASN A 205 9.92 6.90 -21.10
N HIS A 206 8.98 7.71 -20.61
CA HIS A 206 8.31 7.54 -19.33
C HIS A 206 6.93 6.94 -19.57
N ILE A 207 6.63 5.81 -18.93
CA ILE A 207 5.37 5.09 -19.08
C ILE A 207 4.52 5.31 -17.83
N PHE A 208 3.35 5.86 -18.02
CA PHE A 208 2.40 6.18 -16.97
C PHE A 208 1.15 5.34 -17.11
N THR A 209 0.59 4.93 -15.97
CA THR A 209 -0.68 4.22 -15.90
C THR A 209 -1.58 4.88 -14.87
N ARG A 210 -2.89 4.61 -14.94
CA ARG A 210 -3.84 5.13 -13.95
C ARG A 210 -3.47 4.64 -12.56
N SER A 211 -3.59 5.53 -11.59
CA SER A 211 -3.44 5.18 -10.18
C SER A 211 -4.80 4.84 -9.57
N LEU A 212 -4.80 4.22 -8.39
CA LEU A 212 -6.00 4.21 -7.57
C LEU A 212 -6.45 5.64 -7.26
N PRO A 213 -7.77 5.92 -7.21
CA PRO A 213 -8.27 7.20 -6.78
C PRO A 213 -7.96 7.47 -5.30
N PHE A 214 -7.85 8.74 -4.95
CA PHE A 214 -8.00 9.17 -3.55
C PHE A 214 -9.49 9.24 -3.25
N GLU A 215 -10.06 8.13 -2.79
CA GLU A 215 -11.42 8.14 -2.28
C GLU A 215 -11.49 9.02 -1.03
N GLY A 216 -12.55 9.81 -0.91
CA GLY A 216 -12.91 10.38 0.39
C GLY A 216 -13.23 9.21 1.31
N SER A 217 -12.52 9.07 2.43
CA SER A 217 -12.79 8.01 3.41
C SER A 217 -14.25 8.09 3.83
N GLN A 218 -15.10 7.24 3.26
CA GLN A 218 -16.45 7.05 3.76
C GLN A 218 -16.30 6.29 5.07
N PRO A 219 -16.89 6.77 6.19
CA PRO A 219 -16.78 6.08 7.46
C PRO A 219 -17.43 4.70 7.33
N ARG A 220 -16.58 3.67 7.26
CA ARG A 220 -17.02 2.26 7.29
C ARG A 220 -17.52 1.95 8.69
N THR A 221 -18.70 1.38 8.77
CA THR A 221 -19.28 0.94 10.04
C THR A 221 -19.30 -0.57 10.04
N PHE A 222 -18.70 -1.15 11.08
CA PHE A 222 -18.63 -2.58 11.26
C PHE A 222 -19.70 -3.04 12.25
N ARG A 223 -20.28 -4.20 11.99
CA ARG A 223 -21.26 -4.85 12.86
C ARG A 223 -20.70 -6.13 13.46
N ILE A 224 -20.90 -6.29 14.76
CA ILE A 224 -20.51 -7.48 15.50
C ILE A 224 -21.68 -7.98 16.34
N ARG A 225 -21.78 -9.30 16.48
CA ARG A 225 -22.74 -9.92 17.38
C ARG A 225 -22.03 -10.32 18.67
N LEU A 226 -22.48 -9.80 19.82
CA LEU A 226 -22.03 -10.23 21.14
C LEU A 226 -23.19 -10.92 21.87
N GLY A 227 -23.15 -12.26 21.94
CA GLY A 227 -24.28 -13.05 22.43
C GLY A 227 -25.50 -12.92 21.51
N ASP A 228 -26.62 -12.43 22.06
CA ASP A 228 -27.87 -12.24 21.31
C ASP A 228 -28.08 -10.80 20.82
N GLN A 229 -27.13 -9.90 21.06
CA GLN A 229 -27.22 -8.49 20.70
C GLN A 229 -26.23 -8.12 19.59
N TRP A 230 -26.66 -7.22 18.70
CA TRP A 230 -25.80 -6.62 17.69
C TRP A 230 -25.25 -5.29 18.19
N PHE A 231 -23.99 -5.06 17.85
CA PHE A 231 -23.29 -3.81 18.12
C PHE A 231 -22.66 -3.30 16.83
N SER A 232 -22.56 -1.99 16.72
CA SER A 232 -21.88 -1.31 15.61
C SER A 232 -20.76 -0.41 16.12
N PHE A 233 -19.74 -0.20 15.29
CA PHE A 233 -18.70 0.79 15.55
C PHE A 233 -18.12 1.33 14.25
N PRO A 234 -17.73 2.62 14.21
CA PRO A 234 -17.01 3.17 13.08
C PRO A 234 -15.57 2.65 13.05
N GLU A 235 -15.06 2.36 11.86
CA GLU A 235 -13.65 2.03 11.64
C GLU A 235 -12.76 3.15 12.19
N PRO A 236 -11.73 2.85 13.00
CA PRO A 236 -10.73 3.84 13.36
C PRO A 236 -10.08 4.41 12.09
N GLU A 237 -10.13 5.73 11.90
CA GLU A 237 -9.66 6.40 10.67
C GLU A 237 -8.19 6.05 10.32
N ALA A 238 -7.35 5.82 11.33
CA ALA A 238 -5.95 5.41 11.15
C ALA A 238 -5.78 3.97 10.61
N LEU A 239 -6.87 3.20 10.54
CA LEU A 239 -6.94 1.82 10.08
C LEU A 239 -7.84 1.65 8.84
N ALA A 240 -8.26 2.75 8.21
CA ALA A 240 -9.24 2.76 7.12
C ALA A 240 -8.97 1.67 6.05
N GLY A 241 -9.93 0.78 5.84
CA GLY A 241 -9.87 -0.31 4.88
C GLY A 241 -8.94 -1.47 5.26
N LYS A 242 -8.58 -1.64 6.54
CA LYS A 242 -7.60 -2.67 6.97
C LYS A 242 -8.10 -3.63 8.05
N LEU A 243 -9.29 -3.42 8.64
CA LEU A 243 -9.78 -4.33 9.69
C LEU A 243 -10.09 -5.74 9.18
N ASN A 244 -10.56 -5.89 7.95
CA ASN A 244 -11.00 -7.17 7.40
C ASN A 244 -10.67 -7.34 5.92
N ARG A 245 -9.41 -7.69 5.65
CA ARG A 245 -8.94 -7.90 4.28
C ARG A 245 -8.83 -9.37 3.86
N GLY A 246 -9.12 -10.31 4.76
CA GLY A 246 -9.12 -11.74 4.45
C GLY A 246 -7.78 -12.31 3.96
N PHE A 247 -6.64 -11.67 4.24
CA PHE A 247 -5.35 -12.05 3.63
C PHE A 247 -4.95 -13.50 3.93
N LEU A 248 -5.33 -14.02 5.10
CA LEU A 248 -5.02 -15.39 5.54
C LEU A 248 -6.12 -16.42 5.20
N GLU A 249 -7.20 -16.01 4.51
CA GLU A 249 -8.31 -16.90 4.18
C GLU A 249 -7.93 -17.95 3.13
N ALA A 250 -8.66 -19.06 3.10
CA ALA A 250 -8.41 -20.17 2.18
C ALA A 250 -8.48 -19.77 0.69
N SER A 251 -9.30 -18.78 0.33
CA SER A 251 -9.43 -18.22 -1.03
C SER A 251 -8.33 -17.22 -1.41
N SER A 252 -7.62 -16.65 -0.43
CA SER A 252 -6.62 -15.61 -0.68
C SER A 252 -5.36 -16.15 -1.38
N CYS A 253 -4.82 -15.37 -2.31
CA CYS A 253 -3.51 -15.58 -2.95
C CYS A 253 -2.42 -14.62 -2.42
N HIS A 254 -2.70 -13.90 -1.33
CA HIS A 254 -1.83 -12.86 -0.80
C HIS A 254 -0.46 -13.44 -0.34
N PRO A 255 0.68 -12.76 -0.59
CA PRO A 255 2.01 -13.25 -0.20
C PRO A 255 2.15 -13.57 1.29
N ILE A 256 1.42 -12.85 2.14
CA ILE A 256 1.36 -13.07 3.60
C ILE A 256 0.91 -14.48 3.93
N LYS A 257 -0.16 -14.96 3.29
CA LYS A 257 -0.63 -16.34 3.47
C LYS A 257 0.38 -17.33 2.93
N THR A 258 0.96 -17.07 1.77
CA THR A 258 1.98 -17.94 1.17
C THR A 258 3.14 -18.19 2.13
N ILE A 259 3.64 -17.15 2.80
CA ILE A 259 4.68 -17.31 3.82
C ILE A 259 4.17 -18.03 5.04
N ASN A 260 2.98 -17.66 5.53
CA ASN A 260 2.43 -18.28 6.72
C ASN A 260 2.32 -19.79 6.55
N GLU A 261 1.72 -20.23 5.43
CA GLU A 261 1.58 -21.63 5.09
C GLU A 261 2.93 -22.32 4.91
N LYS A 262 3.91 -21.65 4.28
CA LYS A 262 5.26 -22.21 4.12
C LYS A 262 5.99 -22.37 5.45
N LEU A 263 5.92 -21.37 6.34
CA LEU A 263 6.52 -21.42 7.68
C LEU A 263 5.88 -22.54 8.51
N ILE A 264 4.56 -22.64 8.49
CA ILE A 264 3.82 -23.69 9.20
C ILE A 264 4.18 -25.07 8.64
N ALA A 265 4.20 -25.24 7.31
CA ALA A 265 4.49 -26.52 6.68
C ALA A 265 5.91 -27.02 6.99
N GLU A 266 6.91 -26.13 6.99
CA GLU A 266 8.29 -26.49 7.33
C GLU A 266 8.45 -26.85 8.82
N LEU A 267 7.86 -26.08 9.73
CA LEU A 267 7.85 -26.42 11.16
C LEU A 267 7.11 -27.74 11.44
N GLY A 268 6.08 -28.06 10.65
CA GLY A 268 5.34 -29.31 10.72
C GLY A 268 6.13 -30.56 10.38
N LYS A 269 7.32 -30.42 9.75
CA LYS A 269 8.24 -31.53 9.54
C LYS A 269 8.96 -31.95 10.83
N ALA A 270 9.10 -31.02 11.78
CA ALA A 270 9.81 -31.22 13.04
C ALA A 270 8.86 -31.41 14.23
N PHE A 271 7.67 -30.80 14.20
CA PHE A 271 6.71 -30.82 15.32
C PHE A 271 5.29 -31.23 14.86
N PRO A 272 4.55 -32.01 15.66
CA PRO A 272 3.11 -32.18 15.45
C PRO A 272 2.39 -30.82 15.53
N LEU A 273 1.50 -30.54 14.59
CA LEU A 273 0.85 -29.22 14.48
C LEU A 273 -0.61 -29.24 14.91
N ILE A 274 -1.02 -28.21 15.65
CA ILE A 274 -2.41 -27.96 16.02
C ILE A 274 -2.77 -26.53 15.62
N ARG A 275 -3.54 -26.38 14.54
CA ARG A 275 -4.02 -25.07 14.09
C ARG A 275 -5.29 -24.68 14.84
N LEU A 276 -5.25 -23.53 15.49
CA LEU A 276 -6.39 -22.99 16.23
C LEU A 276 -7.09 -21.93 15.40
N LYS A 277 -8.42 -21.87 15.49
CA LYS A 277 -9.18 -20.78 14.87
C LYS A 277 -8.99 -19.52 15.71
N CYS A 278 -8.64 -18.44 15.03
CA CYS A 278 -8.55 -17.14 15.65
C CYS A 278 -9.91 -16.45 15.54
N SER A 279 -10.57 -16.20 16.68
CA SER A 279 -11.80 -15.41 16.73
C SER A 279 -11.56 -13.97 16.25
N PHE A 280 -12.66 -13.23 16.02
CA PHE A 280 -12.63 -11.82 15.64
C PHE A 280 -11.69 -11.00 16.55
N PRO A 281 -10.93 -10.00 16.03
CA PRO A 281 -9.79 -9.40 16.73
C PRO A 281 -10.17 -8.44 17.88
N LEU A 282 -11.36 -8.56 18.46
CA LEU A 282 -11.79 -7.73 19.59
C LEU A 282 -11.56 -8.42 20.93
N LEU A 283 -11.11 -7.63 21.90
CA LEU A 283 -10.94 -8.03 23.29
C LEU A 283 -11.83 -7.17 24.20
N PRO A 284 -12.59 -7.77 25.13
CA PRO A 284 -13.39 -7.03 26.10
C PRO A 284 -12.51 -6.40 27.18
N GLN A 285 -12.91 -5.23 27.69
CA GLN A 285 -12.21 -4.53 28.76
C GLN A 285 -12.03 -5.36 30.04
N GLY A 286 -12.87 -6.37 30.31
CA GLY A 286 -12.72 -7.25 31.48
C GLY A 286 -11.68 -8.36 31.33
N GLY A 287 -11.27 -8.71 30.10
CA GLY A 287 -10.27 -9.74 29.82
C GLY A 287 -8.82 -9.29 30.07
N THR A 288 -8.62 -8.01 30.40
CA THR A 288 -7.30 -7.41 30.58
C THR A 288 -6.67 -7.69 31.94
N ASN A 289 -7.44 -8.17 32.92
CA ASN A 289 -6.91 -8.50 34.26
C ASN A 289 -6.07 -9.78 34.28
N VAL A 290 -6.12 -10.59 33.22
CA VAL A 290 -5.31 -11.80 33.07
C VAL A 290 -3.91 -11.49 32.50
N LEU A 291 -3.73 -10.30 31.91
CA LEU A 291 -2.46 -9.82 31.33
C LEU A 291 -1.45 -9.32 32.39
N THR A 292 -1.79 -9.35 33.68
CA THR A 292 -0.97 -8.73 34.76
C THR A 292 0.36 -9.43 35.06
N SER A 293 0.73 -10.47 34.30
CA SER A 293 2.05 -11.11 34.44
C SER A 293 2.95 -11.00 33.20
N TRP A 294 2.40 -10.84 31.99
CA TRP A 294 3.15 -10.91 30.72
C TRP A 294 2.96 -9.60 29.92
N ASN A 295 3.86 -8.63 30.15
CA ASN A 295 3.95 -7.31 29.51
C ASN A 295 2.73 -6.38 29.66
N CYS A 296 2.75 -5.58 30.73
CA CYS A 296 1.76 -4.52 31.00
C CYS A 296 1.65 -3.44 29.91
N ASP A 297 2.67 -3.29 29.05
CA ASP A 297 2.73 -2.21 28.05
C ASP A 297 1.90 -2.49 26.79
N ILE A 298 1.49 -3.74 26.56
CA ILE A 298 0.81 -4.18 25.33
C ILE A 298 -0.55 -3.46 25.12
N LEU A 299 -1.23 -3.07 26.20
CA LEU A 299 -2.55 -2.42 26.14
C LEU A 299 -2.49 -0.89 26.00
N SER A 300 -1.35 -0.27 26.34
CA SER A 300 -1.19 1.19 26.25
C SER A 300 -1.29 1.68 24.81
N ASP A 301 -0.82 0.85 23.87
CA ASP A 301 -0.84 1.13 22.43
C ASP A 301 -2.09 0.58 21.73
N ALA A 302 -3.08 0.05 22.45
CA ALA A 302 -4.24 -0.57 21.82
C ALA A 302 -5.21 0.46 21.21
N PHE A 303 -5.88 0.08 20.12
CA PHE A 303 -7.02 0.83 19.59
C PHE A 303 -8.28 0.51 20.39
N TRP A 304 -8.72 1.47 21.20
CA TRP A 304 -9.96 1.37 21.97
C TRP A 304 -11.16 1.84 21.14
N ILE A 305 -12.18 0.99 21.08
CA ILE A 305 -13.40 1.20 20.31
C ILE A 305 -14.58 1.27 21.29
N LYS A 306 -15.48 2.21 21.02
CA LYS A 306 -16.76 2.31 21.71
C LYS A 306 -17.80 1.57 20.89
N LEU A 307 -18.46 0.58 21.49
CA LEU A 307 -19.57 -0.12 20.85
C LEU A 307 -20.85 0.67 21.05
N LEU A 308 -21.65 0.72 19.99
CA LEU A 308 -22.99 1.28 19.98
C LEU A 308 -23.97 0.12 19.79
N GLU A 309 -24.92 -0.03 20.70
CA GLU A 309 -25.96 -1.06 20.59
C GLU A 309 -26.79 -0.81 19.32
N ASP A 310 -26.92 -1.83 18.48
CA ASP A 310 -27.66 -1.76 17.24
C ASP A 310 -29.04 -2.42 17.43
N ASN A 311 -30.04 -1.58 17.72
CA ASN A 311 -31.42 -2.00 17.92
C ASN A 311 -32.21 -2.15 16.61
N SER A 312 -31.55 -2.18 15.45
CA SER A 312 -32.21 -2.44 14.17
C SER A 312 -32.64 -3.92 14.07
N ASN A 313 -33.82 -4.21 14.61
CA ASN A 313 -34.59 -5.38 14.20
C ASN A 313 -35.10 -5.17 12.76
N SER A 314 -35.20 -6.25 11.97
CA SER A 314 -35.74 -6.35 10.58
C SER A 314 -34.71 -6.13 9.47
N GLU A 315 -34.39 -7.17 8.69
CA GLU A 315 -35.07 -7.57 7.43
C GLU A 315 -34.94 -6.49 6.34
N SER A 316 -34.31 -6.90 5.23
CA SER A 316 -34.10 -6.20 3.95
C SER A 316 -35.03 -5.01 3.64
N LEU A 317 -34.46 -3.87 3.22
CA LEU A 317 -35.08 -2.93 2.26
C LEU A 317 -33.98 -2.04 1.63
N THR A 318 -33.58 -2.32 0.39
CA THR A 318 -33.93 -1.52 -0.81
C THR A 318 -34.16 -0.02 -0.57
N GLY A 319 -33.20 0.79 -1.03
CA GLY A 319 -33.41 2.18 -1.44
C GLY A 319 -32.99 3.26 -0.45
N GLY A 320 -31.73 3.70 -0.54
CA GLY A 320 -31.24 4.94 0.10
C GLY A 320 -29.81 4.81 0.63
N THR A 321 -28.89 5.57 0.02
CA THR A 321 -27.47 5.77 0.38
C THR A 321 -26.80 4.59 1.11
N ILE A 322 -26.23 3.66 0.34
CA ILE A 322 -25.48 2.51 0.87
C ILE A 322 -24.27 3.06 1.63
N GLN A 323 -24.38 3.16 2.95
CA GLN A 323 -23.18 3.13 3.79
C GLN A 323 -22.71 1.67 3.75
N GLU A 324 -21.51 1.42 3.24
CA GLU A 324 -20.94 0.07 3.16
C GLU A 324 -20.85 -0.50 4.58
N MET A 325 -21.71 -1.48 4.85
CA MET A 325 -21.80 -2.17 6.14
C MET A 325 -21.24 -3.57 5.95
N GLU A 326 -20.19 -3.90 6.70
CA GLU A 326 -19.60 -5.24 6.75
C GLU A 326 -20.07 -5.96 8.03
N ASP A 327 -20.69 -7.11 7.84
CA ASP A 327 -21.21 -7.96 8.92
C ASP A 327 -20.17 -9.02 9.33
N PHE A 328 -19.88 -9.12 10.63
CA PHE A 328 -19.13 -10.25 11.19
C PHE A 328 -20.02 -11.20 11.98
N LEU A 329 -20.06 -12.47 11.56
CA LEU A 329 -20.63 -13.55 12.35
C LEU A 329 -19.58 -14.08 13.33
N VAL A 330 -19.57 -13.54 14.54
CA VAL A 330 -18.72 -14.05 15.64
C VAL A 330 -19.57 -14.94 16.54
N SER A 331 -19.28 -16.24 16.56
CA SER A 331 -19.89 -17.17 17.52
C SER A 331 -19.05 -17.17 18.80
N LEU A 332 -19.54 -16.49 19.83
CA LEU A 332 -18.87 -16.36 21.13
C LEU A 332 -19.27 -17.48 22.08
N SER A 333 -18.98 -18.74 21.73
CA SER A 333 -19.17 -19.86 22.66
C SER A 333 -18.07 -19.96 23.74
N GLU A 334 -17.00 -19.15 23.67
CA GLU A 334 -15.85 -19.21 24.59
C GLU A 334 -15.74 -17.99 25.56
N PHE A 335 -16.68 -17.03 25.51
CA PHE A 335 -16.63 -15.84 26.37
C PHE A 335 -17.71 -15.89 27.47
N SER A 336 -17.32 -16.24 28.69
CA SER A 336 -18.08 -15.83 29.87
C SER A 336 -17.77 -14.37 30.17
N LEU A 337 -18.67 -13.44 29.82
CA LEU A 337 -18.74 -12.15 30.52
C LEU A 337 -18.80 -12.44 32.04
N PRO A 338 -18.20 -11.59 32.90
CA PRO A 338 -18.32 -11.77 34.34
C PRO A 338 -19.81 -11.86 34.70
N LYS A 339 -20.27 -13.05 35.06
CA LYS A 339 -21.55 -13.28 35.73
C LYS A 339 -21.42 -12.72 37.14
N ASN A 340 -21.48 -11.40 37.29
CA ASN A 340 -21.66 -10.73 38.57
C ASN A 340 -22.28 -9.35 38.33
N LEU A 341 -23.57 -9.38 37.98
CA LEU A 341 -24.52 -8.34 38.32
C LEU A 341 -25.71 -9.02 39.03
N GLU A 342 -25.41 -9.88 40.01
CA GLU A 342 -26.44 -10.36 40.95
C GLU A 342 -26.78 -9.22 41.92
N ARG A 343 -27.80 -8.46 41.52
CA ARG A 343 -29.00 -8.16 42.30
C ARG A 343 -28.83 -8.24 43.83
N ASN A 344 -28.30 -7.17 44.44
CA ASN A 344 -28.67 -6.80 45.80
C ASN A 344 -29.62 -5.61 45.76
N GLY A 345 -30.74 -5.76 46.47
CA GLY A 345 -31.98 -5.06 46.18
C GLY A 345 -32.16 -3.68 46.83
N LYS A 346 -33.20 -3.04 46.28
CA LYS A 346 -34.04 -1.91 46.74
C LYS A 346 -33.62 -0.49 46.32
N GLU A 347 -34.53 0.06 45.49
CA GLU A 347 -34.90 1.49 45.28
C GLU A 347 -33.79 2.34 44.62
N GLU A 348 -33.98 3.03 43.49
CA GLU A 348 -35.14 3.70 42.89
C GLU A 348 -35.06 3.63 41.34
N ALA A 349 -36.22 3.72 40.69
CA ALA A 349 -36.32 3.83 39.23
C ALA A 349 -36.05 5.27 38.78
N HIS A 350 -35.19 5.47 37.77
CA HIS A 350 -35.40 6.28 36.56
C HIS A 350 -34.09 6.43 35.75
N GLU A 351 -34.20 6.23 34.42
CA GLU A 351 -33.26 6.53 33.32
C GLU A 351 -31.98 5.67 33.11
N GLY A 352 -32.09 4.72 32.17
CA GLY A 352 -31.11 4.45 31.10
C GLY A 352 -29.67 4.09 31.49
N ILE A 353 -29.43 2.89 32.02
CA ILE A 353 -28.07 2.39 32.34
C ILE A 353 -27.81 1.05 31.65
N TYR A 354 -27.61 1.06 30.33
CA TYR A 354 -26.76 0.07 29.67
C TYR A 354 -25.49 0.80 29.23
N GLY A 355 -24.41 0.61 30.01
CA GLY A 355 -23.15 1.33 29.82
C GLY A 355 -22.46 0.96 28.51
N GLN A 356 -21.94 1.97 27.81
CA GLN A 356 -21.11 1.84 26.61
C GLN A 356 -19.98 0.82 26.83
N ALA A 357 -20.11 -0.39 26.28
CA ALA A 357 -19.05 -1.38 26.33
C ALA A 357 -17.84 -0.88 25.51
N LYS A 358 -16.69 -0.72 26.18
CA LYS A 358 -15.42 -0.47 25.50
C LYS A 358 -14.76 -1.80 25.20
N VAL A 359 -14.32 -1.96 23.96
CA VAL A 359 -13.52 -3.10 23.50
C VAL A 359 -12.23 -2.55 22.90
N CYS A 360 -11.18 -3.35 22.84
CA CYS A 360 -9.99 -2.99 22.09
C CYS A 360 -9.75 -3.97 20.95
N LEU A 361 -9.18 -3.46 19.86
CA LEU A 361 -8.57 -4.34 18.86
C LEU A 361 -7.31 -4.94 19.48
N ARG A 362 -7.13 -6.26 19.29
CA ARG A 362 -6.02 -6.99 19.88
C ARG A 362 -4.67 -6.44 19.39
N PRO A 363 -3.76 -6.04 20.28
CA PRO A 363 -2.42 -5.56 19.92
C PRO A 363 -1.42 -6.67 19.56
N SER A 364 -1.68 -7.90 20.00
CA SER A 364 -0.91 -9.11 19.69
C SER A 364 -1.80 -10.34 19.86
N LEU A 365 -1.45 -11.46 19.23
CA LEU A 365 -2.05 -12.78 19.46
C LEU A 365 -1.61 -13.39 20.80
N LEU A 366 -0.54 -12.89 21.43
CA LEU A 366 -0.11 -13.33 22.77
C LEU A 366 -1.20 -13.20 23.83
N VAL A 367 -2.15 -12.28 23.64
CA VAL A 367 -3.33 -12.12 24.49
C VAL A 367 -4.17 -13.41 24.61
N HIS A 368 -4.07 -14.31 23.63
CA HIS A 368 -4.77 -15.60 23.62
C HIS A 368 -3.92 -16.75 24.19
N ALA A 369 -2.64 -16.52 24.50
CA ALA A 369 -1.72 -17.59 24.90
C ALA A 369 -2.19 -18.34 26.15
N GLN A 370 -2.66 -17.62 27.18
CA GLN A 370 -3.15 -18.22 28.40
C GLN A 370 -4.43 -19.05 28.15
N ALA A 371 -5.38 -18.50 27.41
CA ALA A 371 -6.61 -19.20 27.05
C ALA A 371 -6.32 -20.51 26.29
N VAL A 372 -5.28 -20.55 25.44
CA VAL A 372 -4.86 -21.76 24.72
C VAL A 372 -4.22 -22.79 25.66
N ILE A 373 -3.35 -22.36 26.56
CA ILE A 373 -2.65 -23.26 27.49
C ILE A 373 -3.62 -23.88 28.51
N GLU A 374 -4.67 -23.15 28.89
CA GLU A 374 -5.68 -23.62 29.85
C GLU A 374 -6.73 -24.54 29.23
N ARG A 375 -6.69 -24.77 27.90
CA ARG A 375 -7.66 -25.67 27.27
C ARG A 375 -7.43 -27.11 27.73
N PRO A 376 -8.49 -27.87 28.03
CA PRO A 376 -8.37 -29.27 28.44
C PRO A 376 -7.82 -30.17 27.33
N ASP A 377 -7.90 -29.74 26.06
CA ASP A 377 -7.38 -30.44 24.88
C ASP A 377 -5.95 -30.01 24.50
N PHE A 378 -5.26 -29.22 25.33
CA PHE A 378 -3.88 -28.83 25.06
C PHE A 378 -2.94 -30.05 25.08
N LEU A 379 -2.17 -30.24 24.02
CA LEU A 379 -1.24 -31.37 23.87
C LEU A 379 0.23 -30.94 24.00
N PRO A 380 0.92 -31.22 25.13
CA PRO A 380 2.36 -30.96 25.27
C PRO A 380 3.17 -31.66 24.17
N GLY A 381 4.25 -31.01 23.73
CA GLY A 381 5.09 -31.49 22.61
C GLY A 381 4.52 -31.21 21.22
N SER A 382 3.26 -30.74 21.11
CA SER A 382 2.67 -30.27 19.86
C SER A 382 2.76 -28.75 19.76
N LEU A 383 2.98 -28.26 18.54
CA LEU A 383 3.07 -26.83 18.22
C LEU A 383 1.66 -26.30 17.92
N HIS A 384 1.12 -25.49 18.82
CA HIS A 384 -0.18 -24.83 18.63
C HIS A 384 0.02 -23.51 17.90
N ILE A 385 -0.80 -23.25 16.89
CA ILE A 385 -0.60 -22.13 15.96
C ILE A 385 -1.85 -21.26 15.92
N LEU A 386 -1.64 -19.96 16.09
CA LEU A 386 -2.62 -18.91 15.82
C LEU A 386 -2.04 -17.95 14.78
N SER A 387 -2.82 -17.60 13.77
CA SER A 387 -2.45 -16.57 12.79
C SER A 387 -3.60 -15.59 12.61
N GLY A 388 -3.29 -14.30 12.51
CA GLY A 388 -4.32 -13.28 12.37
C GLY A 388 -3.77 -11.86 12.36
N PRO A 389 -4.62 -10.88 11.98
CA PRO A 389 -4.25 -9.48 12.08
C PRO A 389 -4.21 -9.04 13.55
N VAL A 390 -3.30 -8.11 13.84
CA VAL A 390 -3.13 -7.44 15.13
C VAL A 390 -2.99 -5.93 14.90
N PHE A 391 -3.40 -5.14 15.89
CA PHE A 391 -3.62 -3.70 15.75
C PHE A 391 -3.04 -2.93 16.93
N ARG A 392 -2.08 -2.05 16.66
CA ARG A 392 -1.43 -1.21 17.68
C ARG A 392 -1.19 0.19 17.15
N LYS A 393 -1.49 1.21 17.94
CA LYS A 393 -0.98 2.55 17.69
C LYS A 393 0.55 2.48 17.69
N CYS A 394 1.18 3.25 16.82
CA CYS A 394 2.63 3.25 16.71
C CYS A 394 3.14 4.56 16.12
N LEU A 395 4.43 4.85 16.28
CA LEU A 395 5.05 5.99 15.60
C LEU A 395 5.18 5.71 14.10
N VAL A 396 5.13 6.77 13.29
CA VAL A 396 5.32 6.71 11.84
C VAL A 396 6.82 6.65 11.57
N LEU A 397 7.30 5.43 11.42
CA LEU A 397 8.69 5.09 11.14
C LEU A 397 8.74 4.11 9.95
N PRO A 398 9.87 4.00 9.24
CA PRO A 398 10.09 2.90 8.32
C PRO A 398 9.76 1.57 9.00
N PHE A 399 9.03 0.71 8.30
CA PHE A 399 8.67 -0.63 8.79
C PHE A 399 7.80 -0.65 10.07
N THR A 400 7.08 0.43 10.40
CA THR A 400 6.13 0.50 11.55
C THR A 400 4.67 0.90 11.20
N MET A 401 3.73 -0.06 11.27
CA MET A 401 2.35 0.00 10.75
C MET A 401 1.44 -0.17 11.94
N PRO A 402 0.25 0.45 11.90
CA PRO A 402 -0.73 0.28 12.95
C PRO A 402 -1.46 -1.08 12.88
N VAL A 403 -1.29 -1.82 11.77
CA VAL A 403 -1.86 -3.16 11.54
C VAL A 403 -0.89 -4.02 10.74
N PHE A 404 -0.77 -5.28 11.12
CA PHE A 404 0.03 -6.30 10.45
C PHE A 404 -0.49 -7.68 10.84
N HIS A 405 -0.02 -8.73 10.17
CA HIS A 405 -0.34 -10.11 10.49
C HIS A 405 0.74 -10.72 11.38
N GLU A 406 0.29 -11.33 12.46
CA GLU A 406 1.13 -12.08 13.38
C GLU A 406 0.81 -13.56 13.29
N THR A 407 1.84 -14.40 13.40
CA THR A 407 1.67 -15.82 13.71
C THR A 407 2.33 -16.12 15.05
N LEU A 408 1.53 -16.66 15.96
CA LEU A 408 1.95 -17.11 17.28
C LEU A 408 2.07 -18.64 17.27
N PHE A 409 3.26 -19.12 17.58
CA PHE A 409 3.54 -20.52 17.87
C PHE A 409 3.66 -20.72 19.38
N ILE A 410 2.94 -21.71 19.91
CA ILE A 410 2.93 -22.06 21.32
C ILE A 410 3.39 -23.51 21.47
N LEU A 411 4.48 -23.72 22.20
CA LEU A 411 5.03 -25.04 22.50
C LEU A 411 5.12 -25.23 24.01
N GLY A 412 4.48 -26.28 24.53
CA GLY A 412 4.58 -26.69 25.94
C GLY A 412 5.43 -27.95 26.09
N PHE A 413 6.36 -27.97 27.04
CA PHE A 413 7.19 -29.13 27.35
C PHE A 413 7.51 -29.24 28.84
N ASN A 414 8.03 -30.40 29.26
CA ASN A 414 8.47 -30.62 30.64
C ASN A 414 9.70 -29.76 30.96
N GLN A 415 9.73 -29.12 32.12
CA GLN A 415 10.80 -28.22 32.56
C GLN A 415 12.21 -28.83 32.45
N ASN A 416 12.34 -30.15 32.60
CA ASN A 416 13.62 -30.86 32.49
C ASN A 416 14.20 -30.90 31.06
N LEU A 417 13.38 -30.63 30.03
CA LEU A 417 13.76 -30.65 28.62
C LEU A 417 13.88 -29.23 28.02
N LYS A 418 13.82 -28.19 28.87
CA LYS A 418 13.66 -26.80 28.44
C LYS A 418 14.70 -26.35 27.44
N ASP A 419 15.98 -26.47 27.79
CA ASP A 419 17.05 -25.88 27.00
C ASP A 419 17.24 -26.61 25.67
N GLY A 420 17.08 -27.94 25.65
CA GLY A 420 17.16 -28.74 24.43
C GLY A 420 16.01 -28.49 23.45
N CYS A 421 14.77 -28.43 23.95
CA CYS A 421 13.60 -28.18 23.10
C CYS A 421 13.58 -26.75 22.56
N LEU A 422 13.92 -25.74 23.38
CA LEU A 422 14.02 -24.36 22.93
C LEU A 422 15.09 -24.21 21.85
N GLN A 423 16.30 -24.74 22.08
CA GLN A 423 17.38 -24.64 21.10
C GLN A 423 17.00 -25.33 19.78
N SER A 424 16.39 -26.53 19.85
CA SER A 424 15.92 -27.23 18.66
C SER A 424 14.88 -26.41 17.86
N LEU A 425 13.90 -25.79 18.52
CA LEU A 425 12.92 -24.92 17.87
C LEU A 425 13.59 -23.71 17.21
N LEU A 426 14.51 -23.04 17.91
CA LEU A 426 15.23 -21.87 17.40
C LEU A 426 16.14 -22.22 16.22
N ASP A 427 16.81 -23.37 16.25
CA ASP A 427 17.67 -23.83 15.15
C ASP A 427 16.84 -24.18 13.91
N GLN A 428 15.71 -24.88 14.08
CA GLN A 428 14.78 -25.16 12.98
C GLN A 428 14.21 -23.88 12.39
N LEU A 429 13.72 -22.96 13.24
CA LEU A 429 13.18 -21.68 12.79
C LEU A 429 14.23 -20.86 12.05
N LYS A 430 15.47 -20.82 12.57
CA LYS A 430 16.58 -20.13 11.91
C LYS A 430 16.88 -20.72 10.54
N GLY A 431 16.98 -22.05 10.42
CA GLY A 431 17.21 -22.72 9.15
C GLY A 431 16.12 -22.44 8.12
N ILE A 432 14.85 -22.41 8.55
CA ILE A 432 13.71 -22.06 7.70
C ILE A 432 13.80 -20.60 7.24
N LEU A 433 14.04 -19.67 8.16
CA LEU A 433 14.14 -18.25 7.83
C LEU A 433 15.34 -17.96 6.92
N ASP A 434 16.53 -18.50 7.21
CA ASP A 434 17.72 -18.37 6.36
C ASP A 434 17.45 -18.94 4.95
N SER A 435 16.73 -20.06 4.84
CA SER A 435 16.31 -20.62 3.55
C SER A 435 15.34 -19.72 2.79
N LEU A 436 14.35 -19.13 3.47
CA LEU A 436 13.39 -18.20 2.86
C LEU A 436 14.03 -16.88 2.43
N LEU A 437 15.03 -16.42 3.18
CA LEU A 437 15.70 -15.14 2.98
C LEU A 437 16.89 -15.21 2.01
N THR A 438 17.32 -16.42 1.63
CA THR A 438 18.35 -16.60 0.62
C THR A 438 17.78 -16.38 -0.77
N LYS A 439 18.13 -15.24 -1.39
CA LYS A 439 17.77 -14.94 -2.77
C LYS A 439 18.84 -15.44 -3.73
N THR A 440 18.40 -16.10 -4.81
CA THR A 440 19.27 -16.49 -5.92
C THR A 440 19.02 -15.51 -7.06
N PHE A 441 19.99 -14.63 -7.37
CA PHE A 441 19.86 -13.70 -8.49
C PHE A 441 20.22 -14.39 -9.82
N LEU A 442 19.72 -13.81 -10.93
CA LEU A 442 20.00 -14.26 -12.30
C LEU A 442 21.51 -14.34 -12.64
N GLU A 443 22.34 -13.55 -11.96
CA GLU A 443 23.80 -13.49 -12.15
C GLU A 443 24.58 -14.48 -11.27
N GLY A 444 23.90 -15.37 -10.53
CA GLY A 444 24.55 -16.39 -9.69
C GLY A 444 25.11 -15.86 -8.36
N SER A 445 25.03 -14.55 -8.09
CA SER A 445 25.33 -13.98 -6.78
C SER A 445 24.22 -14.32 -5.77
N LYS A 446 24.60 -14.88 -4.62
CA LYS A 446 23.69 -15.12 -3.48
C LYS A 446 23.88 -13.98 -2.48
N LEU A 447 22.82 -13.21 -2.26
CA LEU A 447 22.76 -12.27 -1.15
C LEU A 447 21.92 -12.92 -0.06
N SER A 448 22.59 -13.46 0.97
CA SER A 448 21.92 -14.04 2.14
C SER A 448 21.72 -12.97 3.19
N SER A 449 20.48 -12.76 3.63
CA SER A 449 20.25 -12.05 4.91
C SER A 449 20.54 -13.04 6.05
N SER A 450 21.16 -12.59 7.13
CA SER A 450 21.44 -13.45 8.29
C SER A 450 20.42 -13.19 9.41
N VAL A 451 19.85 -14.27 9.94
CA VAL A 451 18.98 -14.21 11.12
C VAL A 451 19.79 -14.27 12.41
N GLU A 452 19.56 -13.32 13.31
CA GLU A 452 20.20 -13.23 14.62
C GLU A 452 19.14 -13.18 15.73
N TYR A 453 19.38 -13.94 16.79
CA TYR A 453 18.57 -13.88 18.01
C TYR A 453 19.26 -12.93 19.00
N VAL A 454 18.64 -11.78 19.28
CA VAL A 454 19.18 -10.77 20.18
C VAL A 454 18.52 -10.89 21.54
N PHE A 455 19.32 -11.12 22.57
CA PHE A 455 18.83 -11.31 23.94
C PHE A 455 18.34 -10.00 24.55
N GLN A 456 17.17 -10.04 25.18
CA GLN A 456 16.58 -8.89 25.84
C GLN A 456 17.17 -8.67 27.26
N PRO A 457 17.20 -7.42 27.77
CA PRO A 457 17.70 -7.11 29.11
C PRO A 457 16.97 -7.83 30.24
N ASN A 458 15.76 -8.34 29.99
CA ASN A 458 14.98 -9.12 30.95
C ASN A 458 15.53 -10.52 31.25
N GLY A 459 16.56 -10.96 30.52
CA GLY A 459 17.28 -12.19 30.80
C GLY A 459 16.57 -13.48 30.35
N LYS A 460 15.46 -13.40 29.60
CA LYS A 460 14.65 -14.57 29.22
C LYS A 460 14.13 -14.55 27.78
N ASP A 461 14.03 -13.38 27.17
CA ASP A 461 13.40 -13.21 25.87
C ASP A 461 14.42 -12.93 24.77
N TYR A 462 14.06 -13.30 23.54
CA TYR A 462 14.86 -13.07 22.35
C TYR A 462 14.05 -12.25 21.35
N MET A 463 14.72 -11.35 20.62
CA MET A 463 14.17 -10.73 19.42
C MET A 463 14.79 -11.39 18.19
N ILE A 464 13.97 -11.62 17.18
CA ILE A 464 14.38 -12.21 15.91
C ILE A 464 14.69 -11.07 14.97
N ASN A 465 15.98 -10.86 14.73
CA ASN A 465 16.51 -9.77 13.92
C ASN A 465 17.04 -10.29 12.59
N VAL A 466 16.86 -9.52 11.52
CA VAL A 466 17.37 -9.84 10.18
C VAL A 466 18.26 -8.70 9.69
N LYS A 467 19.50 -9.04 9.36
CA LYS A 467 20.41 -8.15 8.63
C LYS A 467 20.10 -8.23 7.15
N SER A 468 19.51 -7.18 6.59
CA SER A 468 19.22 -7.11 5.15
C SER A 468 20.06 -6.05 4.47
N HIS A 469 20.59 -6.40 3.30
CA HIS A 469 21.37 -5.51 2.45
C HIS A 469 20.51 -4.78 1.40
N ASN A 470 19.19 -5.05 1.37
CA ASN A 470 18.28 -4.61 0.30
C ASN A 470 17.61 -3.25 0.58
N PHE A 471 17.62 -2.79 1.84
CA PHE A 471 17.10 -1.48 2.21
C PHE A 471 18.32 -0.55 2.26
N GLY A 472 18.23 0.62 1.61
CA GLY A 472 19.37 1.52 1.36
C GLY A 472 20.20 1.90 2.60
N PRO A 473 21.29 2.68 2.43
CA PRO A 473 22.29 2.93 3.49
C PRO A 473 21.72 3.52 4.80
N ASP A 474 20.57 4.21 4.77
CA ASP A 474 19.89 4.74 5.96
C ASP A 474 19.08 3.70 6.76
N CYS A 475 18.87 2.50 6.20
CA CYS A 475 18.18 1.36 6.82
C CYS A 475 19.15 0.29 7.36
N ALA A 476 20.39 0.67 7.65
CA ALA A 476 21.44 -0.22 8.19
C ALA A 476 21.18 -0.77 9.61
N LYS A 477 19.93 -0.78 10.08
CA LYS A 477 19.52 -1.36 11.36
C LYS A 477 18.89 -2.72 11.12
N ASP A 478 19.28 -3.68 11.94
CA ASP A 478 18.67 -5.00 11.99
C ASP A 478 17.14 -4.89 12.09
N LEU A 479 16.42 -5.51 11.16
CA LEU A 479 14.96 -5.50 11.16
C LEU A 479 14.44 -6.57 12.11
N THR A 480 13.69 -6.17 13.13
CA THR A 480 13.06 -7.11 14.06
C THR A 480 11.76 -7.66 13.48
N ILE A 481 11.76 -8.95 13.16
CA ILE A 481 10.62 -9.64 12.52
C ILE A 481 9.82 -10.53 13.48
N GLY A 482 10.24 -10.63 14.75
CA GLY A 482 9.56 -11.47 15.72
C GLY A 482 10.20 -11.45 17.10
N SER A 483 9.58 -12.17 18.03
CA SER A 483 10.04 -12.30 19.41
C SER A 483 9.81 -13.72 19.92
N VAL A 484 10.66 -14.16 20.85
CA VAL A 484 10.56 -15.43 21.55
C VAL A 484 10.53 -15.17 23.04
N THR A 485 9.49 -15.64 23.71
CA THR A 485 9.30 -15.49 25.15
C THR A 485 9.13 -16.86 25.79
N SER A 486 9.78 -17.10 26.93
CA SER A 486 9.66 -18.37 27.67
C SER A 486 9.15 -18.13 29.09
N THR A 487 8.20 -18.96 29.53
CA THR A 487 7.57 -18.84 30.85
C THR A 487 7.29 -20.21 31.47
N THR A 488 7.02 -20.21 32.77
CA THR A 488 6.58 -21.39 33.54
C THR A 488 5.16 -21.14 34.01
N SER A 489 4.23 -22.06 33.73
CA SER A 489 2.84 -21.90 34.15
C SER A 489 2.70 -22.07 35.67
N ILE A 490 1.86 -21.24 36.28
CA ILE A 490 1.48 -21.36 37.70
C ILE A 490 0.57 -22.58 37.92
N ILE A 491 -0.22 -22.95 36.90
CA ILE A 491 -1.21 -24.04 36.92
C ILE A 491 -0.51 -25.38 36.65
N HIS A 492 0.42 -25.43 35.70
CA HIS A 492 1.20 -26.63 35.38
C HIS A 492 2.62 -26.52 35.93
N LYS A 493 2.80 -26.78 37.23
CA LYS A 493 4.07 -26.56 37.98
C LYS A 493 5.32 -27.23 37.38
N ASN A 494 5.17 -28.22 36.48
CA ASN A 494 6.28 -28.94 35.83
C ASN A 494 6.39 -28.67 34.31
N GLN A 495 5.61 -27.71 33.78
CA GLN A 495 5.61 -27.40 32.34
C GLN A 495 6.11 -25.98 32.07
N CYS A 496 6.95 -25.88 31.06
CA CYS A 496 7.44 -24.63 30.51
C CYS A 496 6.84 -24.42 29.12
N PHE A 497 6.52 -23.16 28.83
CA PHE A 497 5.90 -22.74 27.58
C PHE A 497 6.82 -21.77 26.86
N VAL A 498 6.96 -21.96 25.55
CA VAL A 498 7.68 -21.08 24.64
C VAL A 498 6.67 -20.51 23.67
N PHE A 499 6.70 -19.19 23.52
CA PHE A 499 5.91 -18.42 22.58
C PHE A 499 6.82 -17.81 21.55
N VAL A 500 6.55 -18.05 20.27
CA VAL A 500 7.23 -17.39 19.16
C VAL A 500 6.21 -16.55 18.40
N CYS A 501 6.41 -15.24 18.36
CA CYS A 501 5.59 -14.32 17.58
C CYS A 501 6.36 -13.90 16.34
N MET A 502 5.75 -14.06 15.17
CA MET A 502 6.33 -13.70 13.87
C MET A 502 5.47 -12.67 13.18
N ASN A 503 6.08 -11.55 12.77
CA ASN A 503 5.47 -10.55 11.92
C ASN A 503 5.57 -11.00 10.45
N LEU A 504 4.45 -11.46 9.89
CA LEU A 504 4.39 -12.00 8.53
C LEU A 504 4.57 -10.91 7.48
N ASP A 505 4.13 -9.68 7.75
CA ASP A 505 4.26 -8.55 6.83
C ASP A 505 5.73 -8.19 6.59
N LEU A 506 6.51 -8.05 7.65
CA LEU A 506 7.95 -7.79 7.53
C LEU A 506 8.70 -8.95 6.88
N LEU A 507 8.31 -10.20 7.19
CA LEU A 507 8.88 -11.37 6.53
C LEU A 507 8.57 -11.38 5.04
N ALA A 508 7.35 -11.00 4.62
CA ALA A 508 6.99 -10.84 3.21
C ALA A 508 7.81 -9.78 2.51
N MET A 509 8.03 -8.65 3.17
CA MET A 509 8.88 -7.61 2.61
C MET A 509 10.28 -8.14 2.28
N LEU A 510 10.89 -8.84 3.23
CA LEU A 510 12.23 -9.38 3.07
C LEU A 510 12.30 -10.41 1.93
N VAL A 511 11.37 -11.37 1.93
CA VAL A 511 11.33 -12.49 0.97
C VAL A 511 11.12 -11.99 -0.46
N TRP A 512 10.19 -11.07 -0.71
CA TRP A 512 9.94 -10.53 -2.06
C TRP A 512 10.73 -9.25 -2.37
N GLY A 513 11.47 -8.68 -1.42
CA GLY A 513 12.21 -7.43 -1.65
C GLY A 513 11.32 -6.21 -1.81
N ILE A 514 10.20 -6.17 -1.10
CA ILE A 514 9.30 -5.01 -1.07
C ILE A 514 9.93 -3.94 -0.18
N SER A 515 10.18 -2.76 -0.73
CA SER A 515 10.78 -1.63 -0.01
C SER A 515 9.81 -0.88 0.91
N ASP A 516 8.52 -0.88 0.56
CA ASP A 516 7.46 -0.22 1.30
C ASP A 516 6.28 -1.16 1.49
N TRP A 517 6.09 -1.66 2.71
CA TRP A 517 4.99 -2.56 3.02
C TRP A 517 3.58 -1.98 2.96
N ARG A 518 3.40 -0.66 2.80
CA ARG A 518 2.06 -0.12 2.59
C ARG A 518 1.45 -0.73 1.32
N ILE A 519 2.30 -1.13 0.38
CA ILE A 519 1.90 -1.87 -0.83
C ILE A 519 1.28 -3.24 -0.51
N LEU A 520 1.63 -3.90 0.61
CA LEU A 520 0.97 -5.14 1.04
C LEU A 520 -0.52 -4.92 1.36
N TRP A 521 -0.90 -3.67 1.64
CA TRP A 521 -2.26 -3.28 2.00
C TRP A 521 -2.99 -2.55 0.87
N THR A 522 -2.36 -2.41 -0.31
CA THR A 522 -2.99 -1.75 -1.46
C THR A 522 -4.25 -2.48 -1.93
N PHE A 523 -5.19 -1.73 -2.50
CA PHE A 523 -6.36 -2.29 -3.19
C PHE A 523 -6.10 -2.51 -4.68
N ASP A 524 -4.89 -2.19 -5.16
CA ASP A 524 -4.55 -2.28 -6.56
C ASP A 524 -4.32 -3.74 -6.97
N ASN A 525 -5.14 -4.22 -7.90
CA ASN A 525 -5.08 -5.60 -8.37
C ASN A 525 -3.75 -5.94 -9.06
N ARG A 526 -3.00 -4.95 -9.56
CA ARG A 526 -1.67 -5.16 -10.13
C ARG A 526 -0.69 -5.72 -9.11
N PHE A 527 -0.87 -5.41 -7.82
CA PHE A 527 -0.04 -5.97 -6.76
C PHE A 527 -0.12 -7.51 -6.76
N LEU A 528 -1.33 -8.07 -6.64
CA LEU A 528 -1.53 -9.52 -6.55
C LEU A 528 -1.13 -10.26 -7.82
N LYS A 529 -1.24 -9.63 -9.00
CA LYS A 529 -0.78 -10.20 -10.28
C LYS A 529 0.72 -10.54 -10.29
N ASN A 530 1.53 -9.95 -9.41
CA ASN A 530 2.97 -10.22 -9.30
C ASN A 530 3.30 -11.51 -8.51
N PHE A 531 2.34 -12.13 -7.82
CA PHE A 531 2.60 -13.28 -6.96
C PHE A 531 2.05 -14.57 -7.58
N VAL A 532 2.96 -15.34 -8.18
CA VAL A 532 2.63 -16.67 -8.71
C VAL A 532 2.82 -17.72 -7.61
N PRO A 533 1.82 -18.57 -7.32
CA PRO A 533 1.96 -19.64 -6.33
C PRO A 533 3.19 -20.52 -6.57
N GLY A 534 3.96 -20.77 -5.51
CA GLY A 534 5.15 -21.63 -5.57
C GLY A 534 6.44 -20.97 -6.09
N LYS A 535 6.38 -19.74 -6.60
CA LYS A 535 7.56 -18.97 -7.02
C LYS A 535 7.84 -17.82 -6.06
N ILE A 536 9.11 -17.64 -5.72
CA ILE A 536 9.60 -16.49 -4.96
C ILE A 536 10.50 -15.70 -5.89
N GLU A 537 9.97 -14.62 -6.45
CA GLU A 537 10.68 -13.70 -7.34
C GLU A 537 10.63 -12.29 -6.73
N PRO A 538 11.65 -11.44 -6.93
CA PRO A 538 11.60 -10.07 -6.44
C PRO A 538 10.40 -9.29 -6.99
N PHE A 539 9.68 -8.60 -6.11
CA PHE A 539 8.54 -7.76 -6.48
C PHE A 539 9.01 -6.58 -7.36
N LYS A 540 8.44 -6.47 -8.57
CA LYS A 540 8.61 -5.28 -9.42
C LYS A 540 7.49 -4.28 -9.10
N SER A 541 7.87 -3.12 -8.56
CA SER A 541 6.91 -2.04 -8.29
C SER A 541 6.29 -1.53 -9.60
N TYR A 542 4.97 -1.33 -9.61
CA TYR A 542 4.23 -0.67 -10.69
C TYR A 542 4.11 0.86 -10.48
N CYS A 543 4.64 1.38 -9.36
CA CYS A 543 4.80 2.80 -9.09
C CYS A 543 6.27 3.07 -8.76
N ILE A 544 7.01 3.65 -9.70
CA ILE A 544 8.41 4.02 -9.52
C ILE A 544 8.55 5.54 -9.39
N TYR A 545 9.50 5.96 -8.56
CA TYR A 545 9.81 7.37 -8.29
C TYR A 545 8.59 8.25 -7.90
N PRO A 546 7.73 7.82 -6.95
CA PRO A 546 6.58 8.60 -6.54
C PRO A 546 7.00 9.97 -5.98
N PRO A 547 6.23 11.04 -6.26
CA PRO A 547 6.56 12.38 -5.79
C PRO A 547 6.56 12.43 -4.26
N CYS A 548 7.46 13.25 -3.72
CA CYS A 548 7.66 13.41 -2.28
C CYS A 548 7.48 14.88 -1.90
N TYR A 549 6.63 15.13 -0.90
CA TYR A 549 6.31 16.48 -0.43
C TYR A 549 6.61 16.59 1.06
N VAL A 550 7.31 17.65 1.45
CA VAL A 550 7.78 17.86 2.82
C VAL A 550 7.11 19.09 3.41
N HIS A 551 6.52 18.96 4.60
CA HIS A 551 5.92 20.05 5.34
C HIS A 551 6.36 20.06 6.79
N ASP A 552 6.80 21.23 7.26
CA ASP A 552 7.09 21.44 8.67
C ASP A 552 5.83 21.98 9.38
N ILE A 553 5.63 21.54 10.62
CA ILE A 553 4.57 21.99 11.50
C ILE A 553 5.16 22.35 12.86
N SER A 554 4.83 23.55 13.33
CA SER A 554 5.17 24.00 14.67
C SER A 554 3.90 24.25 15.46
N PHE A 555 3.92 23.96 16.75
CA PHE A 555 2.81 24.23 17.64
C PHE A 555 3.30 24.45 19.07
N TRP A 556 2.49 25.13 19.87
CA TRP A 556 2.70 25.31 21.30
C TRP A 556 1.96 24.23 22.09
N LEU A 557 2.61 23.74 23.15
CA LEU A 557 2.04 22.76 24.07
C LEU A 557 1.18 23.44 25.15
N ASP A 558 0.16 22.73 25.60
CA ASP A 558 -0.54 23.00 26.86
C ASP A 558 0.15 22.18 27.98
N GLU A 559 0.88 22.86 28.85
CA GLU A 559 1.63 22.23 29.94
C GLU A 559 0.74 21.42 30.91
N LYS A 560 -0.55 21.78 31.02
CA LYS A 560 -1.48 21.10 31.94
C LYS A 560 -1.99 19.79 31.38
N LYS A 561 -2.14 19.69 30.06
CA LYS A 561 -2.73 18.53 29.37
C LYS A 561 -1.70 17.52 28.88
N GLY A 562 -0.43 17.94 28.76
CA GLY A 562 0.64 17.10 28.22
C GLY A 562 0.54 16.95 26.70
N PHE A 563 1.51 16.23 26.12
CA PHE A 563 1.56 15.94 24.69
C PHE A 563 1.69 14.44 24.48
N ASP A 564 0.68 13.85 23.85
CA ASP A 564 0.70 12.46 23.42
C ASP A 564 1.25 12.38 21.99
N GLU A 565 2.53 12.05 21.88
CA GLU A 565 3.20 11.88 20.59
C GLU A 565 2.60 10.71 19.79
N LEU A 566 2.21 9.62 20.46
CA LEU A 566 1.62 8.46 19.79
C LEU A 566 0.27 8.81 19.15
N GLU A 567 -0.55 9.61 19.84
CA GLU A 567 -1.80 10.13 19.28
C GLU A 567 -1.52 11.14 18.15
N PHE A 568 -0.48 11.97 18.23
CA PHE A 568 -0.05 12.83 17.11
C PHE A 568 0.25 12.04 15.83
N HIS A 569 0.97 10.93 15.95
CA HIS A 569 1.23 10.03 14.83
C HIS A 569 -0.03 9.29 14.35
N THR A 570 -0.93 8.93 15.26
CA THR A 570 -2.23 8.32 14.93
C THR A 570 -3.10 9.27 14.11
N VAL A 571 -3.22 10.53 14.52
CA VAL A 571 -3.95 11.58 13.80
C VAL A 571 -3.31 11.86 12.45
N ALA A 572 -1.97 11.88 12.37
CA ALA A 572 -1.28 12.08 11.10
C ALA A 572 -1.62 10.97 10.09
N ARG A 573 -1.67 9.70 10.51
CA ARG A 573 -2.10 8.59 9.63
C ARG A 573 -3.55 8.74 9.18
N ALA A 574 -4.45 9.03 10.11
CA ALA A 574 -5.87 9.22 9.84
C ALA A 574 -6.12 10.30 8.79
N VAL A 575 -5.58 11.50 9.01
CA VAL A 575 -5.79 12.65 8.10
C VAL A 575 -5.11 12.44 6.75
N SER A 576 -3.92 11.83 6.76
CA SER A 576 -3.13 11.66 5.55
C SER A 576 -3.49 10.41 4.76
N GLN A 577 -4.41 9.56 5.23
CA GLN A 577 -4.72 8.26 4.61
C GLN A 577 -3.45 7.43 4.33
N ASP A 578 -2.57 7.33 5.35
CA ASP A 578 -1.24 6.68 5.29
C ASP A 578 -0.25 7.25 4.27
N THR A 579 -0.48 8.44 3.70
CA THR A 579 0.49 9.07 2.81
C THR A 579 1.72 9.61 3.55
N VAL A 580 1.65 9.86 4.87
CA VAL A 580 2.83 10.26 5.65
C VAL A 580 3.72 9.04 5.93
N ILE A 581 4.95 9.07 5.39
CA ILE A 581 5.95 7.99 5.55
C ILE A 581 6.93 8.22 6.69
N SER A 582 7.08 9.47 7.11
CA SER A 582 8.05 9.84 8.12
C SER A 582 7.59 11.11 8.84
N ILE A 583 7.76 11.11 10.15
CA ILE A 583 7.59 12.27 11.01
C ILE A 583 8.85 12.41 11.84
N GLN A 584 9.55 13.54 11.70
CA GLN A 584 10.84 13.79 12.35
C GLN A 584 10.72 14.98 13.29
N SER A 585 11.10 14.80 14.56
CA SER A 585 11.21 15.91 15.50
C SER A 585 12.42 16.78 15.12
N LEU A 586 12.18 18.04 14.75
CA LEU A 586 13.24 18.96 14.33
C LEU A 586 13.76 19.79 15.50
N SER A 587 12.87 20.33 16.33
CA SER A 587 13.27 21.18 17.45
C SER A 587 12.24 21.23 18.57
N ARG A 588 12.74 21.50 19.77
CA ARG A 588 11.98 21.86 20.96
C ARG A 588 12.48 23.22 21.43
N PHE A 589 11.61 24.20 21.45
CA PHE A 589 11.91 25.56 21.89
C PHE A 589 11.11 25.89 23.14
N GLN A 590 11.75 26.50 24.14
CA GLN A 590 11.05 27.01 25.32
C GLN A 590 11.10 28.53 25.32
N HIS A 591 9.93 29.18 25.35
CA HIS A 591 9.84 30.62 25.32
C HIS A 591 10.39 31.21 26.63
N PRO A 592 11.32 32.19 26.60
CA PRO A 592 12.07 32.61 27.78
C PRO A 592 11.19 33.25 28.86
N LYS A 593 10.15 34.01 28.47
CA LYS A 593 9.23 34.71 29.38
C LYS A 593 8.05 33.84 29.84
N THR A 594 7.22 33.38 28.89
CA THR A 594 6.02 32.57 29.17
C THR A 594 6.33 31.14 29.60
N LYS A 595 7.57 30.65 29.46
CA LYS A 595 8.01 29.26 29.69
C LYS A 595 7.32 28.19 28.83
N GLN A 596 6.38 28.59 27.98
CA GLN A 596 5.67 27.73 27.06
C GLN A 596 6.63 27.00 26.12
N VAL A 597 6.38 25.71 25.91
CA VAL A 597 7.16 24.85 25.01
C VAL A 597 6.51 24.82 23.64
N SER A 598 7.31 25.00 22.59
CA SER A 598 6.95 24.76 21.20
C SER A 598 7.72 23.54 20.68
N LEU A 599 7.04 22.68 19.94
CA LEU A 599 7.63 21.59 19.17
C LEU A 599 7.53 21.89 17.69
N CYS A 600 8.51 21.45 16.91
CA CYS A 600 8.51 21.50 15.46
C CYS A 600 8.80 20.11 14.90
N TYR A 601 7.92 19.62 14.03
CA TYR A 601 8.03 18.34 13.34
C TYR A 601 8.05 18.54 11.83
N ARG A 602 8.76 17.66 11.13
CA ARG A 602 8.77 17.54 9.67
C ARG A 602 8.00 16.30 9.25
N LEU A 603 6.99 16.49 8.42
CA LEU A 603 6.19 15.42 7.83
C LEU A 603 6.59 15.24 6.37
N THR A 604 6.85 13.99 5.98
CA THR A 604 7.14 13.61 4.59
C THR A 604 5.98 12.81 4.04
N TYR A 605 5.37 13.31 2.97
CA TYR A 605 4.21 12.72 2.28
C TYR A 605 4.66 12.05 0.97
N GLN A 606 4.28 10.78 0.80
CA GLN A 606 4.55 9.99 -0.40
C GLN A 606 3.63 8.76 -0.42
N THR A 607 3.18 8.33 -1.59
CA THR A 607 2.34 7.13 -1.80
C THR A 607 3.09 6.07 -2.60
N CYS A 608 2.71 4.81 -2.43
CA CYS A 608 3.29 3.67 -3.16
C CYS A 608 2.41 3.17 -4.32
N ASP A 609 1.19 3.66 -4.45
CA ASP A 609 0.16 3.13 -5.37
C ASP A 609 -0.82 4.20 -5.91
N LYS A 610 -0.71 5.46 -5.45
CA LYS A 610 -1.61 6.56 -5.80
C LYS A 610 -0.87 7.77 -6.37
N ALA A 611 -1.53 8.51 -7.25
CA ALA A 611 -1.05 9.75 -7.86
C ALA A 611 -1.14 10.95 -6.89
N LEU A 612 -0.16 11.12 -6.01
CA LEU A 612 -0.19 12.18 -5.00
C LEU A 612 0.17 13.56 -5.59
N THR A 613 -0.72 14.53 -5.42
CA THR A 613 -0.51 15.91 -5.86
C THR A 613 -0.12 16.84 -4.70
N GLN A 614 0.57 17.94 -5.03
CA GLN A 614 0.90 18.98 -4.05
C GLN A 614 -0.35 19.61 -3.40
N GLN A 615 -1.44 19.77 -4.16
CA GLN A 615 -2.70 20.33 -3.65
C GLN A 615 -3.36 19.40 -2.62
N GLN A 616 -3.37 18.09 -2.88
CA GLN A 616 -3.88 17.10 -1.92
C GLN A 616 -3.07 17.14 -0.62
N VAL A 617 -1.74 17.16 -0.70
CA VAL A 617 -0.88 17.25 0.49
C VAL A 617 -1.13 18.54 1.27
N ALA A 618 -1.26 19.68 0.58
CA ALA A 618 -1.58 20.95 1.24
C ALA A 618 -2.93 20.89 1.98
N SER A 619 -3.93 20.24 1.39
CA SER A 619 -5.24 20.00 2.02
C SER A 619 -5.13 19.09 3.24
N MET A 620 -4.41 17.97 3.13
CA MET A 620 -4.13 17.05 4.26
C MET A 620 -3.40 17.78 5.39
N GLN A 621 -2.37 18.56 5.09
CA GLN A 621 -1.62 19.33 6.07
C GLN A 621 -2.48 20.39 6.77
N PHE A 622 -3.41 21.03 6.05
CA PHE A 622 -4.36 21.97 6.64
C PHE A 622 -5.34 21.27 7.58
N GLN A 623 -5.90 20.14 7.17
CA GLN A 623 -6.78 19.35 8.04
C GLN A 623 -6.02 18.83 9.27
N PHE A 624 -4.77 18.41 9.10
CA PHE A 624 -3.94 17.91 10.19
C PHE A 624 -3.75 18.96 11.28
N ARG A 625 -3.50 20.23 10.90
CA ARG A 625 -3.42 21.36 11.85
C ARG A 625 -4.69 21.53 12.69
N LYS A 626 -5.86 21.33 12.09
CA LYS A 626 -7.15 21.41 12.80
C LYS A 626 -7.33 20.25 13.76
N GLU A 627 -7.07 19.02 13.31
CA GLU A 627 -7.24 17.82 14.12
C GLU A 627 -6.31 17.79 15.33
N ILE A 628 -5.04 18.17 15.18
CA ILE A 628 -4.13 18.22 16.34
C ILE A 628 -4.57 19.30 17.35
N GLN A 629 -5.12 20.41 16.90
CA GLN A 629 -5.65 21.44 17.80
C GLN A 629 -6.86 20.92 18.59
N GLN A 630 -7.74 20.16 17.95
CA GLN A 630 -8.95 19.60 18.58
C GLN A 630 -8.63 18.42 19.50
N ARG A 631 -7.85 17.44 19.03
CA ARG A 631 -7.61 16.15 19.71
C ARG A 631 -6.44 16.20 20.70
N LEU A 632 -5.40 16.98 20.42
CA LEU A 632 -4.19 17.07 21.25
C LEU A 632 -4.10 18.39 22.03
N HIS A 633 -5.07 19.29 21.84
CA HIS A 633 -5.14 20.58 22.55
C HIS A 633 -3.87 21.45 22.37
N VAL A 634 -3.16 21.29 21.27
CA VAL A 634 -2.00 22.13 20.91
C VAL A 634 -2.44 23.36 20.13
N THR A 635 -1.61 24.40 20.11
CA THR A 635 -1.89 25.62 19.31
C THR A 635 -0.91 25.71 18.14
N PRO A 636 -1.34 25.44 16.89
CA PRO A 636 -0.49 25.58 15.71
C PRO A 636 0.10 27.00 15.58
N ARG A 637 1.34 27.08 15.09
CA ARG A 637 2.12 28.31 14.88
C ARG A 637 2.46 28.53 13.41
#